data_AF-A0A9Q0DJB9-F1
#
_entry.id   AF-A0A9Q0DJB9-F1
#
_cell.length_a   1.000
_cell.length_b   1.000
_cell.length_c   1.000
_cell.angle_alpha   90.00
_cell.angle_beta   90.00
_cell.angle_gamma   90.00
#
_symmetry.space_group_name_H-M   'P 1'
#
loop_
_entity.id
_entity.type
_entity.pdbx_description
1 polymer ?
#
loop_
_entity_poly.entity_id
_entity_poly.type
_entity_poly.pdbx_seq_one_letter_code
_entity_poly.pdbx_strand_id
1 'polypeptide(L)'
;MLQDSKGALRLLLLACLVGLVAAEVGSFCPCLSFFHRDTPPTGIGGEGRYAPVCQRYRNQYRFASLYDRLHRTPLYSAYLLTPAAGKRPKTLWKYEPQLAFSRANPEILCFPEDGKIDQNVIESQAVPRDYTNSTYTRGHLNPSSHHHDMGDRNATFTLTNIVPQKAASNAGTWARLEKEVGARLQGFCLGPAYVITGALPYASGPQPWINNRVAVPEYLWSAYCCPAYNASLPKWARPFFPTYAAVGRNDPQSGPEIVPVNSKAKAMVRGYDVKRMPLADLEDVLEQRLAMPVTLFQGQCV
;
A
#
# COMPACT_ATOMS: atom_id res chain seq x y z
N MET A 1 -31.29 52.08 -2.81
CA MET A 1 -30.28 51.41 -3.66
C MET A 1 -28.92 51.76 -3.11
N LEU A 2 -28.23 50.78 -2.51
CA LEU A 2 -26.78 50.58 -2.53
C LEU A 2 -26.50 49.42 -1.57
N GLN A 3 -26.28 48.26 -2.18
CA GLN A 3 -25.70 47.08 -1.56
C GLN A 3 -24.29 47.41 -1.08
N ASP A 4 -23.88 46.85 0.05
CA ASP A 4 -22.53 46.30 0.09
C ASP A 4 -22.42 45.14 1.08
N SER A 5 -21.99 44.01 0.54
CA SER A 5 -21.80 42.73 1.19
C SER A 5 -20.30 42.53 1.39
N LYS A 6 -19.85 42.33 2.63
CA LYS A 6 -18.51 41.83 2.97
C LYS A 6 -18.72 40.93 4.19
N GLY A 7 -18.72 39.61 4.07
CA GLY A 7 -17.58 38.81 3.62
C GLY A 7 -16.94 38.21 4.87
N ALA A 8 -17.58 37.21 5.47
CA ALA A 8 -17.07 36.53 6.66
C ALA A 8 -15.92 35.59 6.25
N LEU A 9 -14.69 36.03 6.51
CA LEU A 9 -13.48 35.23 6.35
C LEU A 9 -13.48 34.11 7.42
N ARG A 10 -13.87 32.90 7.03
CA ARG A 10 -13.70 31.70 7.88
C ARG A 10 -12.22 31.30 7.86
N LEU A 11 -11.51 31.72 8.90
CA LEU A 11 -10.15 31.25 9.20
C LEU A 11 -10.24 29.78 9.66
N LEU A 12 -9.95 28.84 8.76
CA LEU A 12 -9.70 27.44 9.13
C LEU A 12 -8.37 27.37 9.88
N LEU A 13 -8.44 27.38 11.22
CA LEU A 13 -7.32 27.12 12.10
C LEU A 13 -6.84 25.66 11.90
N LEU A 14 -5.70 25.48 11.24
CA LEU A 14 -4.96 24.23 11.23
C LEU A 14 -4.38 24.00 12.64
N ALA A 15 -5.11 23.29 13.49
CA ALA A 15 -4.65 22.91 14.82
C ALA A 15 -3.73 21.68 14.73
N CYS A 16 -2.47 21.88 14.34
CA CYS A 16 -1.38 20.93 14.62
C CYS A 16 -0.40 21.57 15.62
N LEU A 17 -0.90 21.88 16.81
CA LEU A 17 -0.09 22.36 17.93
C LEU A 17 -0.54 21.67 19.22
N VAL A 18 0.03 20.50 19.52
CA VAL A 18 0.36 20.09 20.90
C VAL A 18 1.55 19.14 20.85
N GLY A 19 2.61 19.44 21.61
CA GLY A 19 3.67 18.51 21.92
C GLY A 19 3.12 17.33 22.72
N LEU A 20 2.95 16.19 22.04
CA LEU A 20 2.68 14.87 22.60
C LEU A 20 3.62 13.93 21.84
N VAL A 21 4.13 12.90 22.51
CA VAL A 21 4.89 11.82 21.85
C VAL A 21 4.07 11.39 20.63
N ALA A 22 4.56 11.68 19.43
CA ALA A 22 3.82 11.42 18.21
C ALA A 22 3.64 9.91 18.13
N ALA A 23 2.41 9.43 18.32
CA ALA A 23 2.08 8.05 18.08
C ALA A 23 2.20 7.81 16.57
N GLU A 24 2.96 6.81 16.17
CA GLU A 24 3.10 6.43 14.77
C GLU A 24 1.93 5.57 14.31
N VAL A 25 1.19 5.01 15.28
CA VAL A 25 -0.06 4.32 15.09
C VAL A 25 -1.22 5.20 15.52
N GLY A 26 -2.20 5.41 14.64
CA GLY A 26 -3.43 6.16 14.91
C GLY A 26 -3.56 7.47 14.15
N SER A 27 -2.50 7.96 13.49
CA SER A 27 -2.55 9.13 12.61
C SER A 27 -1.45 9.07 11.55
N PHE A 28 -1.70 9.65 10.37
CA PHE A 28 -0.68 9.83 9.34
C PHE A 28 0.10 11.15 9.48
N CYS A 29 -0.25 12.04 10.43
CA CYS A 29 0.42 13.34 10.60
C CYS A 29 1.95 13.28 10.55
N PRO A 30 2.63 12.29 11.17
CA PRO A 30 4.10 12.22 11.14
C PRO A 30 4.70 11.89 9.77
N CYS A 31 3.90 11.31 8.86
CA CYS A 31 4.38 10.73 7.61
C CYS A 31 3.53 11.15 6.38
N LEU A 32 2.89 12.34 6.43
CA LEU A 32 2.09 12.86 5.33
C LEU A 32 2.89 13.03 4.03
N SER A 33 4.22 13.22 4.13
CA SER A 33 5.12 13.38 2.98
C SER A 33 5.15 12.20 2.01
N PHE A 34 4.64 11.02 2.39
CA PHE A 34 4.49 9.87 1.48
C PHE A 34 3.23 9.93 0.62
N PHE A 35 2.37 10.93 0.83
CA PHE A 35 1.16 11.15 0.09
C PHE A 35 1.31 12.40 -0.78
N HIS A 36 0.73 12.36 -1.98
CA HIS A 36 0.72 13.52 -2.88
C HIS A 36 -0.01 14.68 -2.19
N ARG A 37 0.63 15.86 -2.14
CA ARG A 37 0.12 17.05 -1.44
C ARG A 37 -0.24 16.79 0.03
N ASP A 38 0.53 15.93 0.69
CA ASP A 38 0.34 15.62 2.11
C ASP A 38 -1.08 15.13 2.45
N THR A 39 -1.78 14.54 1.48
CA THR A 39 -3.20 14.18 1.58
C THR A 39 -3.39 12.68 1.37
N PRO A 40 -3.74 11.92 2.44
CA PRO A 40 -4.05 10.50 2.32
C PRO A 40 -5.28 10.22 1.44
N PRO A 41 -5.43 8.99 0.92
CA PRO A 41 -6.62 8.58 0.18
C PRO A 41 -7.91 8.83 0.97
N THR A 42 -8.95 9.24 0.26
CA THR A 42 -10.32 9.30 0.79
C THR A 42 -11.10 8.08 0.31
N GLY A 43 -12.16 7.71 1.04
CA GLY A 43 -12.99 6.55 0.68
C GLY A 43 -12.43 5.19 1.11
N ILE A 44 -11.20 5.13 1.64
CA ILE A 44 -10.56 3.89 2.07
C ILE A 44 -10.33 3.95 3.58
N GLY A 45 -11.22 3.33 4.36
CA GLY A 45 -11.13 3.33 5.82
C GLY A 45 -12.48 3.18 6.52
N GLY A 46 -12.54 3.61 7.77
CA GLY A 46 -13.69 3.46 8.68
C GLY A 46 -13.27 3.63 10.15
N GLU A 47 -14.19 4.09 11.00
CA GLU A 47 -13.86 4.38 12.40
C GLU A 47 -13.53 3.10 13.21
N GLY A 48 -12.53 3.20 14.09
CA GLY A 48 -12.22 2.20 15.12
C GLY A 48 -11.57 0.88 14.67
N ARG A 49 -11.65 0.50 13.39
CA ARG A 49 -11.08 -0.77 12.87
C ARG A 49 -9.67 -0.64 12.28
N TYR A 50 -9.43 0.46 11.58
CA TYR A 50 -8.19 0.64 10.83
C TYR A 50 -7.19 1.48 11.62
N ALA A 51 -5.92 1.10 11.52
CA ALA A 51 -4.82 1.78 12.17
C ALA A 51 -3.94 2.44 11.10
N PRO A 52 -3.95 3.78 10.98
CA PRO A 52 -2.88 4.49 10.28
C PRO A 52 -1.55 4.15 10.95
N VAL A 53 -0.55 3.73 10.18
CA VAL A 53 0.79 3.39 10.68
C VAL A 53 1.84 4.13 9.85
N CYS A 54 2.61 5.00 10.48
CA CYS A 54 3.83 5.59 9.94
C CYS A 54 5.01 4.66 10.23
N GLN A 55 5.52 3.95 9.22
CA GLN A 55 6.61 2.98 9.46
C GLN A 55 7.93 3.70 9.74
N ARG A 56 8.34 3.70 11.00
CA ARG A 56 9.58 4.29 11.47
C ARG A 56 10.67 3.22 11.62
N TYR A 57 11.80 3.41 10.95
CA TYR A 57 12.95 2.51 11.03
C TYR A 57 14.27 3.26 10.98
N ARG A 58 15.10 3.00 11.99
CA ARG A 58 16.37 3.71 12.24
C ARG A 58 16.15 5.22 12.33
N ASN A 59 15.18 5.62 13.15
CA ASN A 59 14.87 7.02 13.44
C ASN A 59 14.43 7.85 12.22
N GLN A 60 13.90 7.19 11.19
CA GLN A 60 13.40 7.82 9.97
C GLN A 60 12.08 7.19 9.57
N TYR A 61 11.12 8.00 9.13
CA TYR A 61 9.93 7.48 8.46
C TYR A 61 10.29 6.97 7.08
N ARG A 62 9.72 5.83 6.72
CA ARG A 62 10.09 5.09 5.51
C ARG A 62 8.94 4.97 4.53
N PHE A 63 7.72 4.81 5.04
CA PHE A 63 6.47 4.79 4.28
C PHE A 63 5.30 4.90 5.26
N ALA A 64 4.07 4.92 4.72
CA ALA A 64 2.84 4.90 5.49
C ALA A 64 1.98 3.69 5.07
N SER A 65 1.22 3.10 5.99
CA SER A 65 0.25 2.05 5.68
C SER A 65 -1.02 2.20 6.51
N LEU A 66 -2.18 1.87 5.93
CA LEU A 66 -3.43 1.74 6.66
C LEU A 66 -3.66 0.26 6.97
N TYR A 67 -3.55 -0.12 8.25
CA TYR A 67 -3.59 -1.51 8.68
C TYR A 67 -4.98 -1.92 9.19
N ASP A 68 -5.50 -3.05 8.71
CA ASP A 68 -6.74 -3.64 9.21
C ASP A 68 -6.41 -4.59 10.37
N ARG A 69 -6.74 -4.18 11.60
CA ARG A 69 -6.47 -4.97 12.81
C ARG A 69 -7.27 -6.28 12.83
N LEU A 70 -8.46 -6.30 12.24
CA LEU A 70 -9.34 -7.48 12.22
C LEU A 70 -8.81 -8.54 11.24
N HIS A 71 -8.42 -8.11 10.04
CA HIS A 71 -7.93 -9.00 8.98
C HIS A 71 -6.42 -9.27 9.07
N ARG A 72 -5.72 -8.50 9.93
CA ARG A 72 -4.27 -8.54 10.11
C ARG A 72 -3.47 -8.34 8.83
N THR A 73 -4.00 -7.52 7.93
CA THR A 73 -3.39 -7.15 6.65
C THR A 73 -3.48 -5.63 6.43
N PRO A 74 -2.54 -5.02 5.70
CA PRO A 74 -2.72 -3.66 5.22
C PRO A 74 -3.81 -3.58 4.16
N LEU A 75 -4.65 -2.55 4.25
CA LEU A 75 -5.53 -2.12 3.16
C LEU A 75 -4.71 -1.50 2.02
N TYR A 76 -3.76 -0.64 2.39
CA TYR A 76 -2.78 -0.07 1.48
C TYR A 76 -1.48 0.32 2.17
N SER A 77 -0.44 0.49 1.36
CA SER A 77 0.83 1.13 1.70
C SER A 77 1.15 2.24 0.69
N ALA A 78 1.45 3.43 1.19
CA ALA A 78 1.82 4.62 0.44
C ALA A 78 3.29 4.96 0.65
N TYR A 79 4.03 5.22 -0.43
CA TYR A 79 5.47 5.43 -0.40
C TYR A 79 5.95 6.27 -1.59
N LEU A 80 7.16 6.80 -1.46
CA LEU A 80 7.87 7.41 -2.58
C LEU A 80 8.70 6.35 -3.28
N LEU A 81 8.51 6.18 -4.58
CA LEU A 81 9.34 5.30 -5.38
C LEU A 81 10.66 6.00 -5.68
N THR A 82 11.76 5.34 -5.34
CA THR A 82 13.12 5.75 -5.70
C THR A 82 13.81 4.64 -6.51
N PRO A 83 14.69 4.98 -7.48
CA PRO A 83 15.35 3.97 -8.31
C PRO A 83 16.09 2.94 -7.45
N ALA A 84 15.74 1.66 -7.56
CA ALA A 84 16.42 0.64 -6.76
C ALA A 84 17.91 0.52 -7.10
N ALA A 85 18.73 0.44 -6.07
CA ALA A 85 20.14 0.10 -6.17
C ALA A 85 20.45 -1.19 -5.40
N GLY A 86 21.32 -2.01 -5.97
CA GLY A 86 21.90 -3.17 -5.30
C GLY A 86 20.96 -4.37 -5.10
N LYS A 87 21.46 -5.34 -4.33
CA LYS A 87 20.80 -6.64 -4.09
C LYS A 87 19.64 -6.50 -3.11
N ARG A 88 18.70 -7.46 -3.15
CA ARG A 88 17.63 -7.57 -2.15
C ARG A 88 18.27 -7.73 -0.75
N PRO A 89 17.77 -7.03 0.30
CA PRO A 89 18.29 -7.18 1.65
C PRO A 89 18.10 -8.60 2.20
N LYS A 90 18.86 -8.95 3.25
CA LYS A 90 18.57 -10.14 4.05
C LYS A 90 17.14 -10.04 4.58
N THR A 91 16.36 -11.10 4.42
CA THR A 91 14.97 -11.13 4.86
C THR A 91 14.93 -11.28 6.38
N LEU A 92 14.75 -10.16 7.08
CA LEU A 92 14.51 -10.11 8.52
C LEU A 92 13.12 -9.49 8.74
N TRP A 93 12.16 -10.33 9.10
CA TRP A 93 10.77 -9.94 9.32
C TRP A 93 10.63 -9.09 10.57
N LYS A 94 9.82 -8.04 10.47
CA LYS A 94 9.59 -7.05 11.52
C LYS A 94 8.11 -6.94 11.89
N TYR A 95 7.84 -6.34 13.03
CA TYR A 95 6.51 -6.01 13.52
C TYR A 95 6.45 -4.56 14.01
N GLU A 96 5.23 -4.06 14.17
CA GLU A 96 4.93 -2.74 14.71
C GLU A 96 4.57 -2.86 16.20
N PRO A 97 5.45 -2.50 17.14
CA PRO A 97 5.18 -2.65 18.57
C PRO A 97 3.96 -1.87 19.04
N GLN A 98 3.69 -0.70 18.44
CA GLN A 98 2.57 0.17 18.83
C GLN A 98 1.18 -0.40 18.46
N LEU A 99 1.12 -1.45 17.63
CA LEU A 99 -0.13 -2.20 17.43
C LEU A 99 -0.51 -3.03 18.65
N ALA A 100 0.48 -3.54 19.41
CA ALA A 100 0.27 -4.35 20.60
C ALA A 100 0.24 -3.50 21.88
N PHE A 101 1.09 -2.48 21.96
CA PHE A 101 1.30 -1.68 23.15
C PHE A 101 1.34 -0.19 22.79
N SER A 102 0.29 0.56 23.12
CA SER A 102 0.14 1.97 22.70
C SER A 102 1.26 2.91 23.16
N ARG A 103 2.04 2.54 24.18
CA ARG A 103 3.19 3.29 24.71
C ARG A 103 4.55 2.69 24.34
N ALA A 104 4.58 1.68 23.45
CA ALA A 104 5.84 1.10 23.02
C ALA A 104 6.66 2.05 22.13
N ASN A 105 7.92 1.66 21.95
CA ASN A 105 8.83 2.31 21.03
C ASN A 105 8.21 2.39 19.62
N PRO A 106 8.22 3.56 18.96
CA PRO A 106 7.68 3.75 17.61
C PRO A 106 8.47 3.05 16.49
N GLU A 107 9.67 2.55 16.76
CA GLU A 107 10.48 1.84 15.78
C GLU A 107 9.93 0.44 15.49
N ILE A 108 9.83 0.08 14.21
CA ILE A 108 9.58 -1.31 13.83
C ILE A 108 10.74 -2.20 14.31
N LEU A 109 10.40 -3.35 14.91
CA LEU A 109 11.38 -4.26 15.51
C LEU A 109 11.42 -5.59 14.79
N CYS A 110 12.59 -6.22 14.72
CA CYS A 110 12.71 -7.59 14.22
C CYS A 110 11.98 -8.57 15.15
N PHE A 111 11.37 -9.60 14.59
CA PHE A 111 10.91 -10.73 15.39
C PHE A 111 12.09 -11.44 16.05
N PRO A 112 11.94 -11.95 17.29
CA PRO A 112 12.98 -12.72 17.97
C PRO A 112 13.39 -13.97 17.18
N GLU A 113 14.70 -14.26 17.13
CA GLU A 113 15.24 -15.43 16.40
C GLU A 113 14.87 -16.76 17.07
N ASP A 114 14.61 -16.76 18.38
CA ASP A 114 14.18 -17.93 19.15
C ASP A 114 12.69 -18.28 18.95
N GLY A 115 11.97 -17.48 18.17
CA GLY A 115 10.55 -17.68 17.83
C GLY A 115 9.58 -17.36 18.97
N LYS A 116 10.05 -16.88 20.13
CA LYS A 116 9.19 -16.51 21.26
C LYS A 116 8.62 -15.11 21.06
N ILE A 117 7.43 -15.06 20.47
CA ILE A 117 6.71 -13.81 20.22
C ILE A 117 5.71 -13.57 21.36
N ASP A 118 5.66 -12.34 21.87
CA ASP A 118 4.68 -11.92 22.88
C ASP A 118 3.24 -12.13 22.39
N GLN A 119 2.35 -12.57 23.29
CA GLN A 119 0.97 -12.89 22.96
C GLN A 119 0.17 -11.67 22.46
N ASN A 120 0.43 -10.47 22.99
CA ASN A 120 -0.22 -9.24 22.53
C ASN A 120 0.24 -8.87 21.10
N VAL A 121 1.52 -9.14 20.77
CA VAL A 121 2.03 -8.96 19.40
C VAL A 121 1.35 -9.94 18.46
N ILE A 122 1.23 -11.21 18.87
CA ILE A 122 0.49 -12.22 18.11
C ILE A 122 -0.93 -11.72 17.86
N GLU A 123 -1.67 -11.34 18.90
CA GLU A 123 -3.09 -10.97 18.78
C GLU A 123 -3.35 -9.72 17.95
N SER A 124 -2.46 -8.73 18.01
CA SER A 124 -2.63 -7.42 17.37
C SER A 124 -2.28 -7.38 15.88
N GLN A 125 -1.46 -8.30 15.36
CA GLN A 125 -0.97 -8.26 13.98
C GLN A 125 -0.52 -9.62 13.45
N ALA A 126 -0.23 -9.70 12.16
CA ALA A 126 0.33 -10.91 11.56
C ALA A 126 1.73 -11.21 12.10
N VAL A 127 2.03 -12.49 12.29
CA VAL A 127 3.35 -12.99 12.73
C VAL A 127 3.92 -14.01 11.75
N PRO A 128 5.24 -14.29 11.72
CA PRO A 128 5.84 -15.12 10.69
C PRO A 128 5.25 -16.53 10.60
N ARG A 129 4.86 -17.10 11.75
CA ARG A 129 4.22 -18.42 11.86
C ARG A 129 2.84 -18.51 11.23
N ASP A 130 2.13 -17.38 11.04
CA ASP A 130 0.82 -17.37 10.36
C ASP A 130 0.95 -17.77 8.89
N TYR A 131 2.12 -17.54 8.29
CA TYR A 131 2.44 -17.88 6.90
C TYR A 131 3.11 -19.25 6.76
N THR A 132 3.58 -19.86 7.86
CA THR A 132 4.20 -21.18 7.82
C THR A 132 3.14 -22.23 7.46
N ASN A 133 3.47 -23.11 6.51
CA ASN A 133 2.57 -24.13 5.94
C ASN A 133 1.26 -23.58 5.32
N SER A 134 1.13 -22.26 5.19
CA SER A 134 0.11 -21.65 4.33
C SER A 134 0.62 -21.76 2.89
N THR A 135 -0.22 -22.14 1.93
CA THR A 135 0.18 -22.21 0.51
C THR A 135 0.43 -20.83 -0.12
N TYR A 136 0.62 -19.80 0.71
CA TYR A 136 0.78 -18.40 0.38
C TYR A 136 2.19 -17.91 0.70
N THR A 137 2.67 -17.03 -0.16
CA THR A 137 3.88 -16.27 0.06
C THR A 137 3.57 -14.98 0.82
N ARG A 138 4.62 -14.31 1.31
CA ARG A 138 4.54 -12.99 1.96
C ARG A 138 4.67 -11.89 0.89
N GLY A 139 3.54 -11.49 0.30
CA GLY A 139 3.47 -10.47 -0.75
C GLY A 139 3.59 -9.07 -0.18
N HIS A 140 4.48 -8.25 -0.73
CA HIS A 140 4.68 -6.87 -0.28
C HIS A 140 3.70 -5.94 -1.00
N LEU A 141 3.11 -4.98 -0.29
CA LEU A 141 2.40 -3.86 -0.94
C LEU A 141 3.38 -2.75 -1.34
N ASN A 142 4.30 -2.41 -0.44
CA ASN A 142 5.48 -1.61 -0.73
C ASN A 142 6.69 -2.54 -0.98
N PRO A 143 7.11 -2.79 -2.25
CA PRO A 143 8.17 -3.72 -2.54
C PRO A 143 9.56 -3.10 -2.35
N SER A 144 10.51 -3.87 -1.81
CA SER A 144 11.90 -3.38 -1.65
C SER A 144 12.58 -2.99 -2.96
N SER A 145 12.13 -3.48 -4.11
CA SER A 145 12.63 -3.10 -5.44
C SER A 145 12.22 -1.70 -5.89
N HIS A 146 11.39 -0.99 -5.14
CA HIS A 146 11.03 0.42 -5.39
C HIS A 146 11.82 1.41 -4.53
N HIS A 147 12.89 0.94 -3.86
CA HIS A 147 13.68 1.75 -2.95
C HIS A 147 15.17 1.67 -3.24
N HIS A 148 15.80 2.84 -3.29
CA HIS A 148 17.25 3.00 -3.38
C HIS A 148 17.93 2.72 -2.03
N ASP A 149 17.49 3.40 -0.97
CA ASP A 149 18.13 3.34 0.35
C ASP A 149 17.93 1.98 1.03
N MET A 150 18.99 1.47 1.67
CA MET A 150 18.94 0.19 2.37
C MET A 150 18.06 0.23 3.63
N GLY A 151 17.90 1.39 4.27
CA GLY A 151 16.95 1.59 5.36
C GLY A 151 15.51 1.40 4.88
N ASP A 152 15.12 2.08 3.79
CA ASP A 152 13.79 1.95 3.17
C ASP A 152 13.51 0.51 2.76
N ARG A 153 14.47 -0.12 2.06
CA ARG A 153 14.36 -1.52 1.63
C ARG A 153 14.16 -2.46 2.81
N ASN A 154 14.91 -2.28 3.91
CA ASN A 154 14.77 -3.12 5.11
C ASN A 154 13.45 -2.89 5.85
N ALA A 155 12.91 -1.68 5.82
CA ALA A 155 11.66 -1.36 6.48
C ALA A 155 10.46 -2.04 5.80
N THR A 156 10.52 -2.29 4.49
CA THR A 156 9.45 -3.01 3.76
C THR A 156 9.18 -4.44 4.26
N PHE A 157 10.09 -5.03 5.05
CA PHE A 157 9.94 -6.37 5.62
C PHE A 157 9.17 -6.40 6.96
N THR A 158 8.43 -5.34 7.31
CA THR A 158 7.42 -5.42 8.39
C THR A 158 6.18 -6.16 7.92
N LEU A 159 5.58 -7.02 8.75
CA LEU A 159 4.35 -7.74 8.37
C LEU A 159 3.12 -6.84 8.26
N THR A 160 3.20 -5.59 8.74
CA THR A 160 2.17 -4.55 8.48
C THR A 160 2.19 -4.02 7.04
N ASN A 161 3.14 -4.47 6.20
CA ASN A 161 3.24 -4.21 4.76
C ASN A 161 2.95 -5.47 3.90
N ILE A 162 2.48 -6.56 4.53
CA ILE A 162 2.46 -7.89 3.90
C ILE A 162 1.04 -8.46 3.84
N VAL A 163 0.72 -9.03 2.69
CA VAL A 163 -0.51 -9.80 2.46
C VAL A 163 -0.21 -11.24 2.04
N PRO A 164 -1.10 -12.21 2.33
CA PRO A 164 -1.01 -13.55 1.75
C PRO A 164 -1.18 -13.50 0.23
N GLN A 165 -0.10 -13.78 -0.51
CA GLN A 165 -0.12 -13.72 -1.97
C GLN A 165 0.26 -15.07 -2.59
N LYS A 166 -0.48 -15.53 -3.60
CA LYS A 166 -0.14 -16.75 -4.33
C LYS A 166 1.19 -16.60 -5.05
N ALA A 167 2.02 -17.63 -5.03
CA ALA A 167 3.38 -17.60 -5.59
C ALA A 167 3.41 -17.21 -7.08
N ALA A 168 2.44 -17.71 -7.87
CA ALA A 168 2.30 -17.40 -9.28
C ALA A 168 1.94 -15.91 -9.55
N SER A 169 1.21 -15.28 -8.63
CA SER A 169 0.97 -13.83 -8.65
C SER A 169 2.24 -13.10 -8.21
N ASN A 170 2.72 -13.36 -6.99
CA ASN A 170 3.84 -12.64 -6.35
C ASN A 170 5.12 -12.69 -7.18
N ALA A 171 5.63 -13.88 -7.49
CA ALA A 171 6.87 -14.05 -8.24
C ALA A 171 6.68 -14.02 -9.76
N GLY A 172 5.45 -13.91 -10.24
CA GLY A 172 5.10 -13.97 -11.66
C GLY A 172 4.61 -12.64 -12.20
N THR A 173 3.30 -12.51 -12.32
CA THR A 173 2.65 -11.37 -12.98
C THR A 173 2.75 -10.08 -12.17
N TRP A 174 2.68 -10.15 -10.85
CA TRP A 174 2.79 -8.98 -9.96
C TRP A 174 4.23 -8.44 -9.93
N ALA A 175 5.23 -9.30 -9.72
CA ALA A 175 6.64 -8.89 -9.81
C ALA A 175 7.00 -8.26 -11.17
N ARG A 176 6.37 -8.71 -12.26
CA ARG A 176 6.55 -8.07 -13.58
C ARG A 176 5.96 -6.66 -13.61
N LEU A 177 4.77 -6.46 -13.06
CA LEU A 177 4.16 -5.14 -12.93
C LEU A 177 5.04 -4.20 -12.11
N GLU A 178 5.53 -4.63 -10.94
CA GLU A 178 6.45 -3.85 -10.10
C GLU A 178 7.68 -3.40 -10.89
N LYS A 179 8.32 -4.32 -11.62
CA LYS A 179 9.47 -3.99 -12.48
C LYS A 179 9.12 -2.99 -13.59
N GLU A 180 7.97 -3.15 -14.24
CA GLU A 180 7.49 -2.23 -15.28
C GLU A 180 7.24 -0.82 -14.74
N VAL A 181 6.58 -0.70 -13.59
CA VAL A 181 6.29 0.57 -12.91
C VAL A 181 7.59 1.25 -12.49
N GLY A 182 8.50 0.53 -11.84
CA GLY A 182 9.81 1.06 -11.44
C GLY A 182 10.62 1.58 -12.62
N ALA A 183 10.73 0.80 -13.70
CA ALA A 183 11.46 1.21 -14.91
C ALA A 183 10.84 2.44 -15.58
N ARG A 184 9.51 2.51 -15.64
CA ARG A 184 8.79 3.65 -16.24
C ARG A 184 9.02 4.93 -15.45
N LEU A 185 8.83 4.88 -14.13
CA LEU A 185 8.95 6.07 -13.29
C LEU A 185 10.42 6.53 -13.20
N GLN A 186 11.38 5.61 -13.14
CA GLN A 186 12.80 5.96 -13.23
C GLN A 186 13.16 6.65 -14.56
N GLY A 187 12.58 6.21 -15.68
CA GLY A 187 12.92 6.74 -17.00
C GLY A 187 12.33 8.11 -17.30
N PHE A 188 11.19 8.47 -16.68
CA PHE A 188 10.40 9.62 -17.12
C PHE A 188 9.85 10.51 -16.01
N CYS A 189 9.78 10.05 -14.76
CA CYS A 189 9.32 10.89 -13.66
C CYS A 189 10.45 11.81 -13.17
N LEU A 190 10.15 13.10 -13.05
CA LEU A 190 11.05 14.13 -12.57
C LEU A 190 10.68 14.45 -11.12
N GLY A 191 11.48 13.95 -10.17
CA GLY A 191 11.24 14.16 -8.74
C GLY A 191 10.40 13.04 -8.10
N PRO A 192 9.62 13.33 -7.04
CA PRO A 192 8.94 12.30 -6.26
C PRO A 192 7.82 11.63 -7.05
N ALA A 193 7.90 10.30 -7.17
CA ALA A 193 6.79 9.47 -7.65
C ALA A 193 6.07 8.86 -6.44
N TYR A 194 4.84 9.28 -6.22
CA TYR A 194 3.98 8.78 -5.14
C TYR A 194 3.31 7.50 -5.61
N VAL A 195 3.42 6.42 -4.83
CA VAL A 195 2.80 5.14 -5.15
C VAL A 195 1.96 4.69 -3.98
N ILE A 196 0.75 4.22 -4.28
CA ILE A 196 -0.15 3.60 -3.33
C ILE A 196 -0.50 2.22 -3.87
N THR A 197 -0.16 1.20 -3.10
CA THR A 197 -0.49 -0.20 -3.42
C THR A 197 -1.37 -0.75 -2.32
N GLY A 198 -2.45 -1.43 -2.69
CA GLY A 198 -3.40 -1.99 -1.74
C GLY A 198 -3.88 -3.39 -2.10
N ALA A 199 -4.72 -3.91 -1.22
CA ALA A 199 -5.35 -5.21 -1.36
C ALA A 199 -6.87 -5.08 -1.27
N LEU A 200 -7.60 -5.85 -2.07
CA LEU A 200 -9.05 -5.92 -2.01
C LEU A 200 -9.48 -7.22 -1.33
N PRO A 201 -10.28 -7.18 -0.26
CA PRO A 201 -10.92 -8.37 0.31
C PRO A 201 -11.96 -8.92 -0.67
N TYR A 202 -12.48 -10.13 -0.42
CA TYR A 202 -13.56 -10.70 -1.23
C TYR A 202 -14.85 -9.89 -1.04
N ALA A 203 -15.56 -9.56 -2.13
CA ALA A 203 -16.82 -8.80 -2.04
C ALA A 203 -17.98 -9.63 -1.49
N SER A 204 -17.96 -10.94 -1.71
CA SER A 204 -19.02 -11.85 -1.25
C SER A 204 -18.46 -13.25 -1.01
N GLY A 205 -19.22 -14.06 -0.27
CA GLY A 205 -18.81 -15.41 0.10
C GLY A 205 -17.83 -15.45 1.28
N PRO A 206 -17.29 -16.65 1.60
CA PRO A 206 -16.40 -16.82 2.73
C PRO A 206 -15.04 -16.18 2.45
N GLN A 207 -14.65 -15.21 3.28
CA GLN A 207 -13.30 -14.65 3.29
C GLN A 207 -12.29 -15.77 3.62
N PRO A 208 -11.30 -16.07 2.76
CA PRO A 208 -10.28 -17.06 3.08
C PRO A 208 -9.26 -16.50 4.08
N TRP A 209 -8.72 -17.37 4.94
CA TRP A 209 -7.75 -17.03 5.98
C TRP A 209 -6.58 -18.02 5.95
N ILE A 210 -5.36 -17.54 6.19
CA ILE A 210 -4.23 -18.41 6.51
C ILE A 210 -4.17 -18.63 8.02
N ASN A 211 -4.06 -19.91 8.41
CA ASN A 211 -4.00 -20.34 9.81
C ASN A 211 -5.08 -19.71 10.71
N ASN A 212 -6.27 -19.42 10.15
CA ASN A 212 -7.39 -18.75 10.82
C ASN A 212 -7.05 -17.39 11.47
N ARG A 213 -6.02 -16.70 10.96
CA ARG A 213 -5.49 -15.49 11.60
C ARG A 213 -5.31 -14.30 10.68
N VAL A 214 -4.91 -14.52 9.43
CA VAL A 214 -4.61 -13.44 8.47
C VAL A 214 -5.45 -13.64 7.23
N ALA A 215 -6.18 -12.61 6.81
CA ALA A 215 -7.08 -12.68 5.68
C ALA A 215 -6.31 -12.69 4.35
N VAL A 216 -6.81 -13.47 3.40
CA VAL A 216 -6.26 -13.53 2.04
C VAL A 216 -7.01 -12.53 1.15
N PRO A 217 -6.35 -11.54 0.53
CA PRO A 217 -7.02 -10.66 -0.41
C PRO A 217 -7.40 -11.40 -1.70
N GLU A 218 -8.47 -10.96 -2.35
CA GLU A 218 -8.92 -11.46 -3.65
C GLU A 218 -8.06 -10.88 -4.79
N TYR A 219 -7.79 -9.58 -4.71
CA TYR A 219 -6.98 -8.83 -5.67
C TYR A 219 -5.94 -7.95 -4.97
N LEU A 220 -4.87 -7.62 -5.68
CA LEU A 220 -3.98 -6.52 -5.35
C LEU A 220 -4.19 -5.40 -6.36
N TRP A 221 -4.02 -4.15 -5.95
CA TRP A 221 -4.06 -2.98 -6.83
C TRP A 221 -2.90 -2.06 -6.54
N SER A 222 -2.48 -1.30 -7.56
CA SER A 222 -1.43 -0.29 -7.41
C SER A 222 -1.73 0.88 -8.31
N ALA A 223 -1.49 2.09 -7.80
CA ALA A 223 -1.60 3.33 -8.53
C ALA A 223 -0.38 4.19 -8.22
N TYR A 224 0.04 4.98 -9.20
CA TYR A 224 1.06 6.00 -8.97
C TYR A 224 0.64 7.36 -9.50
N CYS A 225 1.27 8.38 -8.93
CA CYS A 225 1.20 9.77 -9.29
C CYS A 225 2.63 10.32 -9.46
N CYS A 226 2.90 10.85 -10.65
CA CYS A 226 4.12 11.55 -10.99
C CYS A 226 3.79 13.00 -11.40
N PRO A 227 3.86 13.96 -10.47
CA PRO A 227 3.42 15.34 -10.72
C PRO A 227 4.26 16.09 -11.76
N ALA A 228 5.54 15.75 -11.84
CA ALA A 228 6.46 16.31 -12.82
C ALA A 228 7.11 15.16 -13.58
N TYR A 229 7.05 15.20 -14.92
CA TYR A 229 7.61 14.18 -15.79
C TYR A 229 8.21 14.84 -17.04
N ASN A 230 9.05 14.10 -17.75
CA ASN A 230 9.74 14.60 -18.94
C ASN A 230 8.73 15.08 -19.99
N ALA A 231 8.81 16.35 -20.40
CA ALA A 231 7.90 16.94 -21.40
C ALA A 231 7.97 16.23 -22.77
N SER A 232 9.10 15.57 -23.07
CA SER A 232 9.36 14.85 -24.31
C SER A 232 9.09 13.35 -24.17
N LEU A 233 7.92 12.96 -23.64
CA LEU A 233 7.54 11.54 -23.56
C LEU A 233 7.43 10.91 -24.95
N PRO A 234 8.01 9.72 -25.18
CA PRO A 234 7.75 8.97 -26.39
C PRO A 234 6.26 8.61 -26.48
N LYS A 235 5.72 8.49 -27.69
CA LYS A 235 4.27 8.32 -27.93
C LYS A 235 3.65 7.18 -27.11
N TRP A 236 4.38 6.08 -26.93
CA TRP A 236 3.94 4.92 -26.15
C TRP A 236 3.85 5.18 -24.64
N ALA A 237 4.61 6.15 -24.11
CA ALA A 237 4.67 6.42 -22.68
C ALA A 237 3.61 7.42 -22.20
N ARG A 238 3.10 8.27 -23.11
CA ARG A 238 2.13 9.34 -22.81
C ARG A 238 0.88 8.88 -22.04
N PRO A 239 0.26 7.71 -22.34
CA PRO A 239 -0.93 7.27 -21.62
C PRO A 239 -0.68 6.93 -20.14
N PHE A 240 0.57 6.82 -19.72
CA PHE A 240 0.95 6.38 -18.38
C PHE A 240 1.32 7.54 -17.43
N PHE A 241 1.16 8.80 -17.85
CA PHE A 241 1.50 9.98 -17.06
C PHE A 241 0.36 11.01 -17.09
N PRO A 242 0.15 11.79 -16.01
CA PRO A 242 0.90 11.78 -14.74
C PRO A 242 0.59 10.57 -13.85
N THR A 243 -0.51 9.87 -14.11
CA THR A 243 -1.01 8.78 -13.26
C THR A 243 -1.27 7.53 -14.07
N TYR A 244 -1.13 6.37 -13.43
CA TYR A 244 -1.62 5.12 -13.99
C TYR A 244 -1.83 4.08 -12.90
N ALA A 245 -2.59 3.03 -13.23
CA ALA A 245 -3.01 2.03 -12.27
C ALA A 245 -2.99 0.61 -12.86
N ALA A 246 -3.08 -0.37 -11.95
CA ALA A 246 -3.31 -1.76 -12.31
C ALA A 246 -3.98 -2.53 -11.17
N VAL A 247 -4.71 -3.58 -11.54
CA VAL A 247 -5.26 -4.58 -10.63
C VAL A 247 -4.78 -5.97 -11.04
N GLY A 248 -4.33 -6.76 -10.08
CA GLY A 248 -3.82 -8.12 -10.25
C GLY A 248 -4.61 -9.13 -9.44
N ARG A 249 -4.89 -10.30 -10.04
CA ARG A 249 -5.53 -11.42 -9.35
C ARG A 249 -4.61 -12.05 -8.31
N ASN A 250 -5.15 -12.31 -7.13
CA ASN A 250 -4.54 -13.19 -6.14
C ASN A 250 -5.23 -14.55 -6.09
N ASP A 251 -6.52 -14.62 -6.42
CA ASP A 251 -7.27 -15.86 -6.62
C ASP A 251 -7.53 -16.12 -8.12
N PRO A 252 -7.08 -17.27 -8.66
CA PRO A 252 -7.34 -17.62 -10.04
C PRO A 252 -8.81 -17.95 -10.34
N GLN A 253 -9.64 -18.16 -9.31
CA GLN A 253 -11.07 -18.47 -9.43
C GLN A 253 -11.97 -17.23 -9.33
N SER A 254 -11.42 -16.05 -9.03
CA SER A 254 -12.22 -14.81 -9.00
C SER A 254 -12.93 -14.53 -10.33
N GLY A 255 -13.99 -13.73 -10.27
CA GLY A 255 -14.77 -13.36 -11.45
C GLY A 255 -13.99 -12.49 -12.46
N PRO A 256 -14.38 -12.51 -13.75
CA PRO A 256 -13.67 -11.81 -14.82
C PRO A 256 -13.91 -10.29 -14.86
N GLU A 257 -14.81 -9.76 -14.03
CA GLU A 257 -15.30 -8.38 -14.05
C GLU A 257 -14.21 -7.34 -13.81
N ILE A 258 -13.34 -7.55 -12.80
CA ILE A 258 -12.23 -6.64 -12.53
C ILE A 258 -11.05 -6.95 -13.44
N VAL A 259 -10.64 -8.22 -13.47
CA VAL A 259 -9.50 -8.70 -14.26
C VAL A 259 -9.92 -9.94 -15.05
N PRO A 260 -10.07 -9.84 -16.37
CA PRO A 260 -10.36 -11.00 -17.22
C PRO A 260 -9.20 -12.00 -17.22
N VAL A 261 -9.51 -13.29 -17.28
CA VAL A 261 -8.51 -14.36 -17.39
C VAL A 261 -8.00 -14.47 -18.82
N ASN A 262 -6.68 -14.46 -19.00
CA ASN A 262 -6.08 -14.76 -20.30
C ASN A 262 -5.91 -16.27 -20.46
N SER A 263 -6.79 -16.92 -21.21
CA SER A 263 -6.74 -18.37 -21.48
C SER A 263 -5.44 -18.81 -22.17
N LYS A 264 -4.79 -17.89 -22.90
CA LYS A 264 -3.50 -18.11 -23.59
C LYS A 264 -2.28 -17.90 -22.69
N ALA A 265 -2.47 -17.48 -21.43
CA ALA A 265 -1.37 -17.37 -20.48
C ALA A 265 -0.72 -18.73 -20.21
N LYS A 266 0.59 -18.70 -19.90
CA LYS A 266 1.35 -19.89 -19.50
C LYS A 266 0.66 -20.54 -18.30
N ALA A 267 0.58 -21.88 -18.30
CA ALA A 267 -0.15 -22.63 -17.27
C ALA A 267 0.23 -22.24 -15.83
N MET A 268 1.51 -21.99 -15.57
CA MET A 268 2.02 -21.61 -14.24
C MET A 268 1.47 -20.28 -13.69
N VAL A 269 1.02 -19.36 -14.55
CA VAL A 269 0.51 -18.03 -14.13
C VAL A 269 -0.91 -17.76 -14.62
N ARG A 270 -1.55 -18.74 -15.26
CA ARG A 270 -2.92 -18.59 -15.76
C ARG A 270 -3.89 -18.33 -14.61
N GLY A 271 -4.74 -17.33 -14.76
CA GLY A 271 -5.64 -16.89 -13.69
C GLY A 271 -5.00 -15.92 -12.69
N TYR A 272 -3.71 -15.60 -12.82
CA TYR A 272 -3.05 -14.56 -12.01
C TYR A 272 -2.82 -13.28 -12.81
N ASP A 273 -3.68 -13.01 -13.79
CA ASP A 273 -3.53 -11.90 -14.72
C ASP A 273 -3.52 -10.52 -14.03
N VAL A 274 -2.95 -9.53 -14.72
CA VAL A 274 -2.90 -8.13 -14.27
C VAL A 274 -3.50 -7.24 -15.36
N LYS A 275 -4.58 -6.54 -15.02
CA LYS A 275 -5.21 -5.52 -15.87
C LYS A 275 -4.59 -4.16 -15.55
N ARG A 276 -4.09 -3.50 -16.59
CA ARG A 276 -3.52 -2.15 -16.56
C ARG A 276 -4.63 -1.17 -16.96
N MET A 277 -4.74 -0.04 -16.28
CA MET A 277 -5.86 0.89 -16.47
C MET A 277 -5.50 2.35 -16.10
N PRO A 278 -6.26 3.33 -16.60
CA PRO A 278 -6.26 4.69 -16.07
C PRO A 278 -6.56 4.74 -14.55
N LEU A 279 -6.18 5.83 -13.89
CA LEU A 279 -6.45 6.03 -12.47
C LEU A 279 -7.95 6.04 -12.16
N ALA A 280 -8.75 6.76 -12.98
CA ALA A 280 -10.20 6.84 -12.79
C ALA A 280 -10.88 5.47 -12.80
N ASP A 281 -10.52 4.59 -13.76
CA ASP A 281 -11.04 3.22 -13.82
C ASP A 281 -10.70 2.40 -12.55
N LEU A 282 -9.53 2.63 -11.93
CA LEU A 282 -9.21 2.00 -10.66
C LEU A 282 -10.07 2.58 -9.53
N GLU A 283 -10.22 3.90 -9.47
CA GLU A 283 -11.07 4.56 -8.45
C GLU A 283 -12.52 4.07 -8.54
N ASP A 284 -13.06 3.88 -9.76
CA ASP A 284 -14.38 3.26 -9.98
C ASP A 284 -14.45 1.82 -9.44
N VAL A 285 -13.42 1.01 -9.69
CA VAL A 285 -13.34 -0.36 -9.16
C VAL A 285 -13.31 -0.33 -7.63
N LEU A 286 -12.53 0.57 -7.03
CA LEU A 286 -12.42 0.70 -5.58
C LEU A 286 -13.73 1.20 -4.97
N GLU A 287 -14.39 2.18 -5.59
CA GLU A 287 -15.68 2.70 -5.15
C GLU A 287 -16.75 1.63 -5.15
N GLN A 288 -16.86 0.84 -6.23
CA GLN A 288 -17.81 -0.28 -6.29
C GLN A 288 -17.52 -1.34 -5.23
N ARG A 289 -16.25 -1.62 -4.94
CA ARG A 289 -15.84 -2.66 -3.98
C ARG A 289 -15.93 -2.23 -2.53
N LEU A 290 -15.74 -0.94 -2.26
CA LEU A 290 -15.76 -0.37 -0.90
C LEU A 290 -17.08 0.33 -0.59
N ALA A 291 -17.99 0.46 -1.57
CA ALA A 291 -19.28 1.12 -1.47
C ALA A 291 -19.19 2.58 -0.96
N MET A 292 -18.09 3.27 -1.31
CA MET A 292 -17.87 4.69 -0.98
C MET A 292 -17.04 5.35 -2.08
N PRO A 293 -17.23 6.66 -2.37
CA PRO A 293 -16.38 7.38 -3.31
C PRO A 293 -14.91 7.35 -2.87
N VAL A 294 -14.01 6.95 -3.78
CA VAL A 294 -12.57 6.84 -3.51
C VAL A 294 -11.80 7.87 -4.32
N THR A 295 -10.83 8.52 -3.67
CA THR A 295 -9.84 9.34 -4.36
C THR A 295 -8.46 9.01 -3.80
N LEU A 296 -7.58 8.51 -4.65
CA LEU A 296 -6.23 8.07 -4.26
C LEU A 296 -5.23 9.23 -4.24
N PHE A 297 -5.35 10.17 -5.18
CA PHE A 297 -4.46 11.33 -5.29
C PHE A 297 -5.27 12.61 -5.41
N GLN A 298 -5.07 13.53 -4.47
CA GLN A 298 -5.76 14.83 -4.49
C GLN A 298 -5.50 15.55 -5.83
N GLY A 299 -6.59 15.99 -6.48
CA GLY A 299 -6.52 16.70 -7.75
C GLY A 299 -6.04 15.84 -8.93
N GLN A 300 -6.15 14.50 -8.86
CA GLN A 300 -5.76 13.59 -9.95
C GLN A 300 -4.27 13.75 -10.34
N CYS A 301 -3.41 14.08 -9.36
CA CYS A 301 -1.98 14.34 -9.57
C CYS A 301 -1.64 15.59 -10.42
N VAL A 302 -2.59 16.53 -10.54
CA VAL A 302 -2.43 17.83 -11.23
C VAL A 302 -2.32 18.94 -10.22
#